data_AF-A0A7J8LH70-F1
#
_entry.id   AF-A0A7J8LH70-F1
#
_cell.length_a   1.000
_cell.length_b   1.000
_cell.length_c   1.000
_cell.angle_alpha   90.00
_cell.angle_beta   90.00
_cell.angle_gamma   90.00
#
_symmetry.space_group_name_H-M   'P 1'
#
loop_
_entity.id
_entity.type
_entity.pdbx_description
1 polymer ?
#
loop_
_entity_poly.entity_id
_entity_poly.type
_entity_poly.pdbx_seq_one_letter_code
_entity_poly.pdbx_strand_id
1 'polypeptide(L)'
;MGMSLLKTLLSNISSFLNLSSFNDIRYYQRAEEILKLLKPIILNAIVDSEIISDEVLDKAFEELGLSVEELREQFESWQPLSSKVYFVLQVEALISRIQNSSLDIFQFLKSSDQHLPDELSSASLEHCLQKIKHVGYKQISSLIREAVRDQVDSVGLSSEILMKIFESLSLNSNQEILVEAVALEKLKENAEQAEKTA
;
A
#
# COMPACT_ATOMS: atom_id res chain seq x y z
N MET A 1 -7.93 -18.53 -16.47
CA MET A 1 -7.61 -17.08 -16.42
C MET A 1 -6.46 -16.82 -15.45
N GLY A 2 -6.45 -17.46 -14.27
CA GLY A 2 -5.44 -17.24 -13.22
C GLY A 2 -3.95 -17.37 -13.58
N MET A 3 -3.54 -18.26 -14.51
CA MET A 3 -2.10 -18.37 -14.83
C MET A 3 -1.51 -17.11 -15.53
N SER A 4 -2.31 -16.39 -16.34
CA SER A 4 -1.87 -15.12 -16.94
C SER A 4 -1.83 -14.00 -15.90
N LEU A 5 -2.83 -13.96 -15.01
CA LEU A 5 -2.91 -13.02 -13.90
C LEU A 5 -1.68 -13.11 -12.98
N LEU A 6 -1.34 -14.33 -12.53
CA LEU A 6 -0.21 -14.56 -11.63
C LEU A 6 1.14 -14.18 -12.26
N LYS A 7 1.33 -14.41 -13.56
CA LYS A 7 2.53 -13.98 -14.29
C LYS A 7 2.64 -12.45 -14.34
N THR A 8 1.54 -11.76 -14.61
CA THR A 8 1.49 -10.29 -14.57
C THR A 8 1.78 -9.78 -13.16
N LEU A 9 1.13 -10.33 -12.14
CA LEU A 9 1.36 -9.98 -10.74
C LEU A 9 2.82 -10.17 -10.34
N LEU A 10 3.43 -11.31 -10.67
CA LEU A 10 4.84 -11.60 -10.37
C LEU A 10 5.78 -10.60 -11.07
N SER A 11 5.46 -10.22 -12.30
CA SER A 11 6.18 -9.18 -13.05
C SER A 11 6.07 -7.83 -12.34
N ASN A 12 4.85 -7.43 -11.95
CA ASN A 12 4.61 -6.15 -11.26
C ASN A 12 5.32 -6.10 -9.90
N ILE A 13 5.24 -7.17 -9.11
CA ILE A 13 6.00 -7.29 -7.85
C ILE A 13 7.49 -7.18 -8.11
N SER A 14 8.01 -7.88 -9.12
CA SER A 14 9.45 -7.83 -9.42
C SER A 14 9.88 -6.44 -9.88
N SER A 15 9.06 -5.75 -10.68
CA SER A 15 9.28 -4.37 -11.09
C SER A 15 9.30 -3.44 -9.88
N PHE A 16 8.32 -3.57 -8.98
CA PHE A 16 8.23 -2.77 -7.76
C PHE A 16 9.47 -2.96 -6.87
N LEU A 17 9.87 -4.21 -6.63
CA LEU A 17 11.04 -4.55 -5.80
C LEU A 17 12.36 -4.08 -6.41
N ASN A 18 12.38 -3.75 -7.70
CA ASN A 18 13.54 -3.21 -8.41
C ASN A 18 13.56 -1.68 -8.45
N LEU A 19 12.56 -0.98 -7.90
CA LEU A 19 12.58 0.47 -7.83
C LEU A 19 13.80 0.92 -7.01
N SER A 20 14.69 1.69 -7.63
CA SER A 20 15.88 2.21 -6.96
C SER A 20 15.54 3.42 -6.09
N SER A 21 15.82 3.30 -4.79
CA SER A 21 15.86 4.35 -3.76
C SER A 21 14.81 5.46 -3.88
N PHE A 22 13.63 5.21 -3.31
CA PHE A 22 12.66 6.26 -3.03
C PHE A 22 13.05 7.05 -1.77
N ASN A 23 12.81 8.37 -1.77
CA ASN A 23 13.23 9.26 -0.69
C ASN A 23 12.54 8.99 0.66
N ASP A 24 11.29 8.50 0.67
CA ASP A 24 10.67 7.96 1.90
C ASP A 24 10.81 6.44 1.94
N ILE A 25 12.03 6.02 2.27
CA ILE A 25 12.45 4.62 2.39
C ILE A 25 11.47 3.81 3.27
N ARG A 26 10.78 4.44 4.23
CA ARG A 26 9.91 3.74 5.19
C ARG A 26 8.67 3.13 4.54
N TYR A 27 8.00 3.85 3.64
CA TYR A 27 6.79 3.32 2.97
C TYR A 27 7.13 2.26 1.94
N TYR A 28 8.22 2.47 1.20
CA TYR A 28 8.73 1.47 0.28
C TYR A 28 9.09 0.18 1.02
N GLN A 29 9.86 0.27 2.11
CA GLN A 29 10.24 -0.88 2.94
C GLN A 29 9.01 -1.64 3.46
N ARG A 30 7.98 -0.92 3.89
CA ARG A 30 6.74 -1.53 4.38
C ARG A 30 6.06 -2.40 3.32
N ALA A 31 5.91 -1.90 2.11
CA ALA A 31 5.35 -2.66 1.00
C ALA A 31 6.29 -3.80 0.56
N GLU A 32 7.59 -3.51 0.46
CA GLU A 32 8.63 -4.45 0.10
C GLU A 32 8.65 -5.69 1.02
N GLU A 33 8.54 -5.50 2.33
CA GLU A 33 8.49 -6.57 3.31
C GLU A 33 7.34 -7.54 3.05
N ILE A 34 6.13 -7.02 2.77
CA ILE A 34 4.95 -7.84 2.47
C ILE A 34 5.15 -8.58 1.14
N LEU A 35 5.59 -7.87 0.10
CA LEU A 35 5.74 -8.43 -1.24
C LEU A 35 6.86 -9.47 -1.34
N LYS A 36 7.93 -9.34 -0.54
CA LYS A 36 8.98 -10.37 -0.41
C LYS A 36 8.45 -11.66 0.18
N LEU A 37 7.50 -11.60 1.12
CA LEU A 37 6.85 -12.79 1.69
C LEU A 37 5.89 -13.44 0.69
N LEU A 38 5.17 -12.64 -0.11
CA LEU A 38 4.22 -13.14 -1.11
C LEU A 38 4.87 -13.73 -2.36
N LYS A 39 5.98 -13.16 -2.84
CA LYS A 39 6.64 -13.56 -4.08
C LYS A 39 6.89 -15.07 -4.21
N PRO A 40 7.47 -15.79 -3.23
CA PRO A 40 7.69 -17.24 -3.34
C PRO A 40 6.38 -18.04 -3.44
N ILE A 41 5.29 -17.54 -2.83
CA ILE A 41 3.99 -18.20 -2.85
C ILE A 41 3.37 -18.12 -4.24
N ILE A 42 3.43 -16.94 -4.86
CA ILE A 42 2.95 -16.73 -6.22
C ILE A 42 3.74 -17.59 -7.22
N LEU A 43 5.06 -17.73 -7.00
CA LEU A 43 5.90 -18.63 -7.80
C LEU A 43 5.43 -20.09 -7.69
N ASN A 44 5.16 -20.57 -6.48
CA ASN A 44 4.65 -21.93 -6.27
C ASN A 44 3.25 -22.13 -6.87
N ALA A 45 2.36 -21.15 -6.73
CA ALA A 45 1.02 -21.19 -7.32
C ALA A 45 1.05 -21.20 -8.87
N ILE A 46 2.06 -20.59 -9.51
CA ILE A 46 2.22 -20.68 -10.98
C ILE A 46 2.64 -22.09 -11.41
N VAL A 47 3.48 -22.75 -10.60
CA VAL A 47 3.98 -24.10 -10.88
C VAL A 47 2.90 -25.16 -10.64
N ASP A 48 2.08 -24.97 -9.60
CA ASP A 48 1.00 -25.88 -9.24
C ASP A 48 -0.37 -25.35 -9.71
N SER A 49 -0.75 -25.78 -10.92
CA SER A 49 -1.99 -25.34 -11.56
C SER A 49 -3.28 -25.72 -10.84
N GLU A 50 -3.22 -26.64 -9.86
CA GLU A 50 -4.40 -27.08 -9.08
C GLU A 50 -4.79 -26.05 -8.00
N ILE A 51 -3.86 -25.21 -7.56
CA ILE A 51 -4.10 -24.11 -6.59
C ILE A 51 -4.98 -23.00 -7.20
N ILE A 52 -5.05 -22.92 -8.54
CA ILE A 52 -5.56 -21.76 -9.31
C ILE A 52 -7.05 -21.88 -9.70
N SER A 53 -7.81 -22.86 -9.18
CA SER A 53 -9.20 -23.06 -9.65
C SER A 53 -10.28 -22.31 -8.85
N ASP A 54 -9.89 -21.50 -7.85
CA ASP A 54 -10.83 -20.83 -6.96
C ASP A 54 -11.04 -19.34 -7.31
N GLU A 55 -12.31 -18.96 -7.48
CA GLU A 55 -12.72 -17.59 -7.87
C GLU A 55 -12.42 -16.54 -6.78
N VAL A 56 -12.48 -16.92 -5.50
CA VAL A 56 -12.16 -16.02 -4.38
C VAL A 56 -10.67 -15.73 -4.35
N LEU A 57 -9.85 -16.75 -4.58
CA LEU A 57 -8.40 -16.61 -4.65
C LEU A 57 -7.96 -15.79 -5.88
N ASP A 58 -8.56 -16.01 -7.04
CA ASP A 58 -8.31 -15.23 -8.26
C ASP A 58 -8.60 -13.73 -8.03
N LYS A 59 -9.71 -13.41 -7.36
CA LYS A 59 -10.05 -12.01 -7.02
C LYS A 59 -9.05 -11.37 -6.08
N ALA A 60 -8.57 -12.10 -5.07
CA ALA A 60 -7.55 -11.59 -4.14
C ALA A 60 -6.22 -11.30 -4.86
N PHE A 61 -5.83 -12.14 -5.83
CA PHE A 61 -4.66 -11.89 -6.66
C PHE A 61 -4.82 -10.70 -7.61
N GLU A 62 -6.02 -10.50 -8.17
CA GLU A 62 -6.33 -9.35 -9.01
C GLU A 62 -6.25 -8.04 -8.22
N GLU A 63 -6.89 -7.98 -7.05
CA GLU A 63 -6.85 -6.81 -6.18
C GLU A 63 -5.43 -6.48 -5.72
N LEU A 64 -4.64 -7.51 -5.37
CA LEU A 64 -3.23 -7.36 -5.05
C LEU A 64 -2.44 -6.79 -6.24
N GLY A 65 -2.68 -7.31 -7.45
CA GLY A 65 -2.00 -6.86 -8.67
C GLY A 65 -2.27 -5.39 -9.00
N LEU A 66 -3.52 -4.97 -8.90
CA LEU A 66 -3.91 -3.56 -9.09
C LEU A 66 -3.28 -2.68 -8.02
N SER A 67 -3.32 -3.10 -6.75
CA SER A 67 -2.76 -2.30 -5.65
C SER A 67 -1.24 -2.15 -5.75
N VAL A 68 -0.52 -3.18 -6.20
CA VAL A 68 0.94 -3.12 -6.44
C VAL A 68 1.28 -2.21 -7.62
N GLU A 69 0.49 -2.28 -8.69
CA GLU A 69 0.66 -1.42 -9.86
C GLU A 69 0.42 0.04 -9.51
N GLU A 70 -0.74 0.36 -8.90
CA GLU A 70 -1.08 1.70 -8.43
C GLU A 70 0.00 2.23 -7.47
N LEU A 71 0.51 1.40 -6.57
CA LEU A 71 1.57 1.79 -5.64
C LEU A 71 2.88 2.11 -6.37
N ARG A 72 3.27 1.31 -7.37
CA ARG A 72 4.44 1.59 -8.21
C ARG A 72 4.28 2.95 -8.91
N GLU A 73 3.14 3.20 -9.54
CA GLU A 73 2.85 4.46 -10.23
C GLU A 73 2.93 5.66 -9.28
N GLN A 74 2.46 5.53 -8.03
CA GLN A 74 2.60 6.59 -7.02
C GLN A 74 4.09 6.93 -6.76
N PHE A 75 4.95 5.92 -6.62
CA PHE A 75 6.38 6.15 -6.41
C PHE A 75 7.08 6.72 -7.64
N GLU A 76 6.73 6.26 -8.84
CA GLU A 76 7.33 6.74 -10.09
C GLU A 76 6.90 8.17 -10.45
N SER A 77 5.66 8.53 -10.14
CA SER A 77 5.11 9.86 -10.41
C SER A 77 5.50 10.92 -9.39
N TRP A 78 6.05 10.53 -8.23
CA TRP A 78 6.45 11.46 -7.18
C TRP A 78 7.50 12.47 -7.66
N GLN A 79 7.23 13.75 -7.37
CA GLN A 79 8.13 14.87 -7.66
C GLN A 79 8.38 15.72 -6.41
N PRO A 80 9.51 16.46 -6.31
CA PRO A 80 9.82 17.28 -5.13
C PRO A 80 8.76 18.31 -4.72
N LEU A 81 7.92 18.75 -5.65
CA LEU A 81 6.83 19.72 -5.42
C LEU A 81 5.46 19.05 -5.26
N SER A 82 5.41 17.73 -5.19
CA SER A 82 4.18 16.99 -4.92
C SER A 82 3.80 17.14 -3.45
N SER A 83 2.49 17.12 -3.15
CA SER A 83 2.01 17.17 -1.76
C SER A 83 2.41 15.89 -1.03
N LYS A 84 3.15 16.05 0.07
CA LYS A 84 3.53 14.97 0.98
C LYS A 84 2.31 14.41 1.71
N VAL A 85 1.36 15.28 2.10
CA VAL A 85 0.11 14.87 2.77
C VAL A 85 -0.71 13.97 1.84
N TYR A 86 -0.95 14.42 0.61
CA TYR A 86 -1.72 13.64 -0.36
C TYR A 86 -1.03 12.31 -0.68
N PHE A 87 0.28 12.33 -0.94
CA PHE A 87 1.05 11.13 -1.24
C PHE A 87 0.97 10.09 -0.11
N VAL A 88 1.15 10.50 1.15
CA VAL A 88 1.05 9.59 2.29
C VAL A 88 -0.35 9.00 2.44
N LEU A 89 -1.41 9.79 2.20
CA LEU A 89 -2.78 9.28 2.20
C LEU A 89 -2.99 8.18 1.14
N GLN A 90 -2.45 8.36 -0.07
CA GLN A 90 -2.55 7.37 -1.15
C GLN A 90 -1.73 6.11 -0.84
N VAL A 91 -0.45 6.30 -0.49
CA VAL A 91 0.48 5.18 -0.27
C VAL A 91 0.06 4.33 0.93
N GLU A 92 -0.36 4.92 2.04
CA GLU A 92 -0.84 4.13 3.19
C GLU A 92 -2.12 3.36 2.88
N ALA A 93 -3.02 3.93 2.07
CA ALA A 93 -4.22 3.23 1.63
C ALA A 93 -3.89 2.02 0.74
N LEU A 94 -2.96 2.20 -0.21
CA LEU A 94 -2.51 1.13 -1.11
C LEU A 94 -1.76 0.02 -0.36
N ILE A 95 -0.87 0.38 0.57
CA ILE A 95 -0.19 -0.61 1.42
C ILE A 95 -1.21 -1.40 2.26
N SER A 96 -2.26 -0.76 2.77
CA SER A 96 -3.31 -1.45 3.50
C SER A 96 -4.09 -2.43 2.60
N ARG A 97 -4.37 -2.08 1.34
CA ARG A 97 -4.98 -3.00 0.36
C ARG A 97 -4.08 -4.18 0.02
N ILE A 98 -2.79 -3.94 -0.20
CA ILE A 98 -1.78 -4.99 -0.39
C ILE A 98 -1.76 -5.91 0.82
N GLN A 99 -1.71 -5.35 2.03
CA GLN A 99 -1.70 -6.11 3.28
C GLN A 99 -2.95 -6.99 3.42
N ASN A 100 -4.15 -6.44 3.21
CA ASN A 100 -5.40 -7.18 3.30
C ASN A 100 -5.50 -8.30 2.26
N SER A 101 -5.22 -7.98 0.98
CA SER A 101 -5.22 -8.98 -0.09
C SER A 101 -4.22 -10.10 0.18
N SER A 102 -3.06 -9.76 0.76
CA SER A 102 -2.08 -10.76 1.20
C SER A 102 -2.68 -11.66 2.28
N LEU A 103 -3.27 -11.08 3.32
CA LEU A 103 -3.87 -11.86 4.42
C LEU A 103 -4.95 -12.81 3.90
N ASP A 104 -5.78 -12.37 2.96
CA ASP A 104 -6.82 -13.19 2.34
C ASP A 104 -6.21 -14.38 1.58
N ILE A 105 -5.17 -14.15 0.78
CA ILE A 105 -4.43 -15.22 0.08
C ILE A 105 -3.85 -16.23 1.09
N PHE A 106 -3.14 -15.75 2.11
CA PHE A 106 -2.52 -16.64 3.10
C PHE A 106 -3.55 -17.42 3.92
N GLN A 107 -4.68 -16.79 4.26
CA GLN A 107 -5.76 -17.43 5.00
C GLN A 107 -6.45 -18.50 4.15
N PHE A 108 -6.70 -18.21 2.86
CA PHE A 108 -7.25 -19.17 1.92
C PHE A 108 -6.33 -20.40 1.77
N LEU A 109 -5.03 -20.17 1.55
CA LEU A 109 -4.05 -21.25 1.43
C LEU A 109 -3.98 -22.11 2.70
N LYS A 110 -4.08 -21.49 3.88
CA LYS A 110 -4.13 -22.24 5.16
C LYS A 110 -5.37 -23.12 5.29
N SER A 111 -6.51 -22.69 4.76
CA SER A 111 -7.77 -23.45 4.82
C SER A 111 -7.92 -24.49 3.72
N SER A 112 -7.09 -24.43 2.68
CA SER A 112 -7.12 -25.39 1.58
C SER A 112 -6.47 -26.72 2.01
N ASP A 113 -7.18 -27.83 1.83
CA ASP A 113 -6.68 -29.19 2.07
C ASP A 113 -5.68 -29.67 0.99
N GLN A 114 -5.23 -28.77 0.10
CA GLN A 114 -4.28 -29.08 -0.96
C GLN A 114 -2.90 -29.42 -0.38
N HIS A 115 -2.19 -30.35 -1.02
CA HIS A 115 -0.81 -30.72 -0.70
C HIS A 115 0.12 -29.55 -1.04
N LEU A 116 0.18 -28.57 -0.16
CA LEU A 116 1.06 -27.43 -0.29
C LEU A 116 2.53 -27.90 -0.20
N PRO A 117 3.45 -27.32 -0.99
CA PRO A 117 4.88 -27.52 -0.84
C PRO A 117 5.36 -27.32 0.61
N ASP A 118 6.46 -27.97 1.00
CA ASP A 118 7.02 -27.84 2.37
C ASP A 118 7.36 -26.38 2.73
N GLU A 119 7.72 -25.53 1.76
CA GLU A 119 7.92 -24.09 1.99
C GLU A 119 6.64 -23.35 2.40
N LEU A 120 5.48 -23.90 2.06
CA LEU A 120 4.13 -23.43 2.40
C LEU A 120 3.49 -24.25 3.52
N SER A 121 4.30 -24.90 4.37
CA SER A 121 3.78 -25.57 5.57
C SER A 121 2.91 -24.65 6.42
N SER A 122 1.97 -25.22 7.18
CA SER A 122 1.08 -24.43 8.06
C SER A 122 1.86 -23.54 9.05
N ALA A 123 3.04 -23.95 9.50
CA ALA A 123 3.88 -23.15 10.41
C ALA A 123 4.51 -21.96 9.67
N SER A 124 5.00 -22.16 8.45
CA SER A 124 5.54 -21.09 7.60
C SER A 124 4.48 -20.05 7.23
N LEU A 125 3.27 -20.51 6.87
CA LEU A 125 2.13 -19.64 6.57
C LEU A 125 1.69 -18.83 7.78
N GLU A 126 1.60 -19.44 8.96
CA GLU A 126 1.26 -18.74 10.20
C GLU A 126 2.29 -17.66 10.53
N HIS A 127 3.58 -17.98 10.40
CA HIS A 127 4.65 -17.01 10.60
C HIS A 127 4.57 -15.84 9.61
N CYS A 128 4.26 -16.08 8.34
CA CYS A 128 4.06 -15.02 7.36
C CYS A 128 2.81 -14.16 7.66
N LEU A 129 1.69 -14.78 8.03
CA LEU A 129 0.48 -14.09 8.48
C LEU A 129 0.78 -13.15 9.65
N GLN A 130 1.52 -13.62 10.65
CA GLN A 130 1.92 -12.78 11.77
C GLN A 130 2.80 -11.63 11.29
N LYS A 131 3.82 -11.88 10.46
CA LYS A 131 4.65 -10.79 9.91
C LYS A 131 3.80 -9.74 9.20
N ILE A 132 2.96 -10.16 8.26
CA ILE A 132 2.12 -9.24 7.47
C ILE A 132 1.19 -8.42 8.37
N LYS A 133 0.56 -9.02 9.39
CA LYS A 133 -0.30 -8.29 10.35
C LYS A 133 0.42 -7.17 11.08
N HIS A 134 1.71 -7.35 11.40
CA HIS A 134 2.49 -6.40 12.19
C HIS A 134 3.24 -5.36 11.36
N VAL A 135 3.23 -5.47 10.02
CA VAL A 135 3.90 -4.51 9.15
C VAL A 135 3.27 -3.11 9.29
N GLY A 136 4.02 -2.17 9.89
CA GLY A 136 3.77 -0.73 9.91
C GLY A 136 2.59 -0.22 10.74
N TYR A 137 2.51 -0.58 12.01
CA TYR A 137 1.41 -0.20 12.91
C TYR A 137 1.15 1.32 13.09
N LYS A 138 2.08 2.22 12.74
CA LYS A 138 1.90 3.68 12.90
C LYS A 138 1.61 4.36 11.57
N GLN A 139 0.36 4.73 11.34
CA GLN A 139 -0.11 5.42 10.14
C GLN A 139 -0.19 6.92 10.37
N ILE A 140 0.44 7.73 9.51
CA ILE A 140 0.31 9.20 9.56
C ILE A 140 -1.09 9.61 9.09
N SER A 141 -1.71 8.85 8.19
CA SER A 141 -3.06 9.13 7.68
C SER A 141 -4.11 9.19 8.79
N SER A 142 -3.96 8.43 9.87
CA SER A 142 -4.89 8.51 11.01
C SER A 142 -4.82 9.88 11.70
N LEU A 143 -3.61 10.41 11.89
CA LEU A 143 -3.37 11.75 12.45
C LEU A 143 -3.92 12.83 11.52
N ILE A 144 -3.71 12.70 10.20
CA ILE A 144 -4.25 13.64 9.21
C ILE A 144 -5.79 13.64 9.26
N ARG A 145 -6.42 12.46 9.28
CA ARG A 145 -7.89 12.33 9.36
C ARG A 145 -8.44 12.90 10.67
N GLU A 146 -7.72 12.73 11.78
CA GLU A 146 -8.07 13.31 13.07
C GLU A 146 -8.02 14.84 13.02
N ALA A 147 -6.93 15.41 12.52
CA ALA A 147 -6.81 16.86 12.34
C ALA A 147 -7.93 17.44 11.44
N VAL A 148 -8.30 16.75 10.37
CA VAL A 148 -9.40 17.17 9.49
C VAL A 148 -10.75 17.16 10.24
N ARG A 149 -11.02 16.14 11.07
CA ARG A 149 -12.25 16.09 11.86
C ARG A 149 -12.31 17.22 12.90
N ASP A 150 -11.23 17.44 13.64
CA ASP A 150 -11.15 18.50 14.66
C ASP A 150 -11.39 19.90 14.06
N GLN A 151 -10.95 20.13 12.82
CA GLN A 151 -11.23 21.36 12.09
C GLN A 151 -12.72 21.52 11.76
N VAL A 152 -13.37 20.47 11.25
CA VAL A 152 -14.79 20.47 10.89
C VAL A 152 -15.68 20.66 12.12
N ASP A 153 -15.32 20.03 13.24
CA ASP A 153 -16.08 20.08 14.48
C ASP A 153 -15.87 21.40 15.27
N SER A 154 -15.08 22.35 14.74
CA SER A 154 -14.73 23.63 15.38
C SER A 154 -14.07 23.52 16.76
N VAL A 155 -13.59 22.32 17.11
CA VAL A 155 -12.91 22.01 18.39
C VAL A 155 -11.54 22.70 18.48
N GLY A 156 -11.04 23.25 17.37
CA GLY A 156 -9.72 23.85 17.28
C GLY A 156 -8.68 22.76 17.06
N LEU A 157 -7.78 22.98 16.10
CA LEU A 157 -6.77 22.00 15.74
C LEU A 157 -5.81 21.76 16.91
N SER A 158 -5.68 20.50 17.33
CA SER A 158 -4.68 20.14 18.34
C SER A 158 -3.27 20.45 17.82
N SER A 159 -2.59 21.39 18.47
CA SER A 159 -1.20 21.74 18.16
C SER A 159 -0.26 20.53 18.25
N GLU A 160 -0.59 19.55 19.10
CA GLU A 160 0.20 18.32 19.24
C GLU A 160 0.07 17.42 18.01
N ILE A 161 -1.15 17.27 17.46
CA ILE A 161 -1.40 16.46 16.26
C ILE A 161 -0.72 17.08 15.04
N LEU A 162 -0.86 18.40 14.87
CA LEU A 162 -0.20 19.13 13.78
C LEU A 162 1.32 18.98 13.85
N MET A 163 1.90 19.10 15.05
CA MET A 163 3.35 18.93 15.24
C MET A 163 3.81 17.52 14.86
N LYS A 164 3.07 16.47 15.25
CA LYS A 164 3.36 15.08 14.84
C LYS A 164 3.28 14.89 13.32
N ILE A 165 2.33 15.53 12.65
CA ILE A 165 2.22 15.49 11.18
C ILE A 165 3.43 16.18 10.54
N PHE A 166 3.77 17.40 10.98
CA PHE A 166 4.90 18.15 10.45
C PHE A 166 6.22 17.40 10.62
N GLU A 167 6.49 16.84 11.81
CA GLU A 167 7.67 16.02 12.08
C GLU A 167 7.72 14.78 11.18
N SER A 168 6.59 14.07 11.05
CA SER A 168 6.56 12.80 10.32
C SER A 168 6.71 12.97 8.81
N LEU A 169 6.23 14.10 8.26
CA LEU A 169 6.35 14.49 6.85
C LEU A 169 7.60 15.33 6.56
N SER A 170 8.41 15.66 7.57
CA SER A 170 9.54 16.58 7.44
C SER A 170 9.12 17.90 6.80
N LEU A 171 8.13 18.56 7.38
CA LEU A 171 7.67 19.90 7.01
C LEU A 171 8.23 20.89 8.05
N ASN A 172 9.55 21.00 8.08
CA ASN A 172 10.28 21.67 9.16
C ASN A 172 10.62 23.14 8.84
N SER A 173 10.38 23.58 7.60
CA SER A 173 10.66 24.93 7.13
C SER A 173 9.43 25.61 6.53
N ASN A 174 9.41 26.95 6.58
CA ASN A 174 8.37 27.74 5.92
C ASN A 174 8.29 27.45 4.41
N GLN A 175 9.42 27.15 3.76
CA GLN A 175 9.44 26.78 2.35
C GLN A 175 8.72 25.46 2.10
N GLU A 176 8.96 24.43 2.90
CA GLU A 176 8.27 23.14 2.78
C GLU A 176 6.78 23.27 3.04
N ILE A 177 6.39 24.08 4.05
CA ILE A 177 4.98 24.35 4.36
C ILE A 177 4.30 25.10 3.19
N LEU A 178 4.97 26.09 2.60
CA LEU A 178 4.46 26.83 1.45
C LEU A 178 4.31 25.93 0.21
N VAL A 179 5.30 25.07 -0.05
CA VAL A 179 5.22 24.08 -1.15
C VAL A 179 4.04 23.14 -0.93
N GLU A 180 3.86 22.62 0.28
CA GLU A 180 2.75 21.74 0.63
C GLU A 180 1.39 22.42 0.43
N ALA A 181 1.23 23.66 0.91
CA ALA A 181 0.01 24.42 0.76
C ALA A 181 -0.35 24.68 -0.71
N VAL A 182 0.64 25.09 -1.53
CA VAL A 182 0.43 25.31 -2.97
C VAL A 182 0.11 24.01 -3.70
N ALA A 183 0.76 22.90 -3.36
CA ALA A 183 0.49 21.60 -3.96
C ALA A 183 -0.92 21.11 -3.62
N LEU A 184 -1.37 21.28 -2.38
CA LEU A 184 -2.72 20.92 -1.95
C LEU A 184 -3.80 21.79 -2.62
N GLU A 185 -3.59 23.10 -2.75
CA GLU A 185 -4.57 23.97 -3.43
C GLU A 185 -4.71 23.57 -4.91
N LYS A 186 -3.60 23.26 -5.59
CA LYS A 186 -3.63 22.77 -6.98
C LYS A 186 -4.40 21.46 -7.11
N LEU A 187 -4.22 20.53 -6.18
CA LEU A 187 -4.96 19.26 -6.17
C LEU A 187 -6.46 19.49 -5.99
N LYS A 188 -6.83 20.41 -5.10
CA LYS A 188 -8.23 20.81 -4.90
C LYS A 188 -8.83 21.45 -6.16
N GLU A 189 -8.14 22.41 -6.77
CA GLU A 189 -8.59 23.03 -8.03
C GLU A 189 -8.79 21.99 -9.14
N ASN A 190 -7.87 21.03 -9.27
CA ASN A 190 -7.97 19.94 -10.26
C ASN A 190 -9.19 19.04 -9.98
N ALA A 191 -9.46 18.71 -8.72
CA ALA A 191 -10.61 17.90 -8.33
C ALA A 191 -11.94 18.62 -8.63
N GLU A 192 -12.04 19.90 -8.27
CA GLU A 192 -13.22 20.73 -8.56
C GLU A 192 -13.47 20.91 -10.06
N GLN A 193 -12.41 20.96 -10.87
CA GLN A 193 -12.55 21.00 -12.33
C GLN A 193 -13.03 19.67 -12.89
N ALA A 194 -12.47 18.55 -12.43
CA ALA A 194 -12.89 17.22 -12.85
C ALA A 194 -14.38 16.98 -12.58
N GLU A 195 -14.89 17.39 -11.42
CA GLU A 195 -16.31 17.32 -11.06
C GLU A 195 -17.22 18.16 -11.97
N LYS A 196 -16.75 19.31 -12.46
CA LYS A 196 -17.52 20.15 -13.39
C LYS A 196 -17.59 19.57 -14.80
N THR A 197 -16.65 18.70 -15.14
CA THR A 197 -16.53 18.08 -16.47
C THR A 197 -17.06 16.65 -16.56
N ALA A 198 -17.41 16.04 -15.41
CA ALA A 198 -18.00 14.71 -15.30
C ALA A 198 -19.53 14.76 -15.44
#